data_AF-A0A372JM91-F1
#
_entry.id   AF-A0A372JM91-F1
#
_cell.length_a   1.000
_cell.length_b   1.000
_cell.length_c   1.000
_cell.angle_alpha   90.00
_cell.angle_beta   90.00
_cell.angle_gamma   90.00
#
_symmetry.space_group_name_H-M   'P 1'
#
loop_
_entity.id
_entity.type
_entity.pdbx_description
1 polymer ?
#
loop_
_entity_poly.entity_id
_entity_poly.type
_entity_poly.pdbx_seq_one_letter_code
_entity_poly.pdbx_strand_id
1 'polypeptide(L)'
;MPARRLVTALVRPPLRLDAGRVHGPGLPPPVVAAVDRLRAELAEAPFRAPTADRLGELGLTPPVLAVAERAGTILRLPGDIVLLPGADRAALRVLHDLPQPFTVGRAREALDAPRRVTIALLEHLHRQGRTERLPEGHRVPEDEQPGD
;
A
#
# COMPACT_ATOMS: atom_id res chain seq x y z
N MET A 1 -29.30 1.44 -26.09
CA MET A 1 -28.06 1.97 -25.48
C MET A 1 -27.79 1.21 -24.18
N PRO A 2 -26.74 0.39 -24.08
CA PRO A 2 -26.66 -0.70 -23.10
C PRO A 2 -26.14 -0.28 -21.72
N ALA A 3 -26.78 -0.87 -20.70
CA ALA A 3 -26.33 -1.30 -19.37
C ALA A 3 -25.42 -0.38 -18.51
N ARG A 4 -26.06 0.49 -17.70
CA ARG A 4 -25.50 1.09 -16.47
C ARG A 4 -25.98 0.37 -15.18
N ARG A 5 -26.24 -0.94 -15.24
CA ARG A 5 -26.79 -1.71 -14.12
C ARG A 5 -25.90 -2.90 -13.80
N LEU A 6 -25.16 -2.78 -12.69
CA LEU A 6 -24.88 -3.78 -11.64
C LEU A 6 -23.49 -3.56 -11.03
N VAL A 7 -23.41 -2.90 -9.88
CA VAL A 7 -22.26 -2.99 -8.95
C VAL A 7 -22.76 -3.23 -7.52
N THR A 8 -23.76 -4.09 -7.37
CA THR A 8 -24.34 -4.45 -6.06
C THR A 8 -24.46 -5.95 -5.83
N ALA A 9 -23.66 -6.77 -6.51
CA ALA A 9 -23.56 -8.19 -6.20
C ALA A 9 -22.19 -8.73 -6.62
N LEU A 10 -21.23 -8.73 -5.70
CA LEU A 10 -20.21 -9.77 -5.47
C LEU A 10 -19.12 -9.21 -4.56
N VAL A 11 -19.38 -9.24 -3.25
CA VAL A 11 -18.29 -9.33 -2.27
C VAL A 11 -18.68 -10.43 -1.31
N ARG A 12 -18.26 -11.65 -1.61
CA ARG A 12 -18.09 -12.69 -0.59
C ARG A 12 -16.65 -13.20 -0.68
N PRO A 13 -15.94 -13.32 0.45
CA PRO A 13 -14.61 -13.95 0.51
C PRO A 13 -14.67 -15.43 0.09
N PRO A 14 -13.52 -16.06 -0.28
CA PRO A 14 -12.16 -15.62 0.02
C PRO A 14 -11.36 -15.19 -1.21
N LEU A 15 -10.72 -14.03 -1.10
CA LEU A 15 -9.60 -13.66 -1.94
C LEU A 15 -8.45 -14.60 -1.56
N ARG A 16 -8.11 -15.56 -2.42
CA ARG A 16 -6.96 -16.44 -2.20
C ARG A 16 -5.68 -15.68 -2.57
N LEU A 17 -4.74 -15.64 -1.64
CA LEU A 17 -3.38 -15.17 -1.84
C LEU A 17 -2.58 -16.30 -2.49
N ASP A 18 -2.20 -16.14 -3.76
CA ASP A 18 -1.24 -17.03 -4.42
C ASP A 18 -0.04 -16.19 -4.87
N ALA A 19 1.14 -16.44 -4.31
CA ALA A 19 2.43 -15.87 -4.72
C ALA A 19 2.48 -14.32 -4.90
N GLY A 20 1.78 -13.54 -4.05
CA GLY A 20 1.75 -12.07 -4.16
C GLY A 20 0.79 -11.53 -5.24
N ARG A 21 0.00 -12.42 -5.85
CA ARG A 21 -1.07 -12.16 -6.81
C ARG A 21 -2.41 -12.35 -6.11
N VAL A 22 -3.08 -11.25 -5.78
CA VAL A 22 -4.47 -11.31 -5.31
C VAL A 22 -5.35 -11.42 -6.55
N HIS A 23 -5.68 -12.64 -6.95
CA HIS A 23 -6.75 -12.92 -7.91
C HIS A 23 -7.98 -13.38 -7.12
N GLY A 24 -8.82 -12.41 -6.77
CA GLY A 24 -10.14 -12.71 -6.23
C GLY A 24 -11.07 -13.20 -7.34
N PRO A 25 -11.70 -14.37 -7.22
CA PRO A 25 -12.86 -14.68 -8.06
C PRO A 25 -13.95 -13.65 -7.74
N GLY A 26 -14.10 -12.63 -8.58
CA GLY A 26 -15.10 -11.56 -8.40
C GLY A 26 -14.61 -10.13 -8.60
N LEU A 27 -13.31 -9.88 -8.82
CA LEU A 27 -12.84 -8.53 -9.12
C LEU A 27 -13.20 -8.15 -10.58
N PRO A 28 -13.81 -6.97 -10.83
CA PRO A 28 -14.12 -6.57 -12.19
C PRO A 28 -12.85 -6.49 -13.06
N PRO A 29 -12.87 -6.95 -14.33
CA PRO A 29 -11.71 -6.92 -15.22
C PRO A 29 -11.00 -5.55 -15.32
N PRO A 30 -11.71 -4.40 -15.30
CA PRO A 30 -11.05 -3.09 -15.29
C PRO A 30 -10.20 -2.84 -14.04
N VAL A 31 -10.62 -3.36 -12.89
CA VAL A 31 -9.87 -3.22 -11.62
C VAL A 31 -8.62 -4.08 -11.67
N VAL A 32 -8.74 -5.33 -12.15
CA VAL A 32 -7.59 -6.24 -12.32
C VAL A 32 -6.55 -5.60 -13.24
N ALA A 33 -6.97 -5.10 -14.40
CA ALA A 33 -6.06 -4.47 -15.35
C ALA A 33 -5.39 -3.22 -14.78
N ALA A 34 -6.11 -2.39 -14.02
CA ALA A 34 -5.55 -1.19 -13.40
C ALA A 34 -4.50 -1.54 -12.32
N VAL A 35 -4.79 -2.53 -11.48
CA VAL A 35 -3.87 -3.02 -10.44
C VAL A 35 -2.64 -3.68 -11.07
N ASP A 36 -2.79 -4.44 -12.16
CA ASP A 36 -1.66 -5.06 -12.86
C ASP A 36 -0.71 -4.01 -13.46
N ARG A 37 -1.24 -2.91 -14.00
CA ARG A 37 -0.40 -1.80 -14.47
C ARG A 37 0.33 -1.09 -13.32
N LEU A 38 -0.37 -0.84 -12.20
CA LEU A 38 0.26 -0.29 -10.99
C LEU A 38 1.39 -1.20 -10.50
N ARG A 39 1.18 -2.52 -10.51
CA ARG A 39 2.19 -3.50 -10.12
C ARG A 39 3.41 -3.44 -11.02
N ALA A 40 3.22 -3.35 -12.33
CA ALA A 40 4.33 -3.19 -13.26
C ALA A 40 5.11 -1.89 -13.01
N GLU A 41 4.41 -0.78 -12.72
CA GLU A 41 5.03 0.52 -12.45
C GLU A 41 5.82 0.52 -11.12
N LEU A 42 5.33 -0.17 -10.10
CA LEU A 42 5.96 -0.26 -8.78
C LEU A 42 6.89 -1.48 -8.60
N ALA A 43 7.18 -2.25 -9.66
CA ALA A 43 7.99 -3.45 -9.57
C ALA A 43 9.43 -3.16 -9.11
N GLU A 44 10.05 -2.15 -9.71
CA GLU A 44 11.44 -1.75 -9.41
C GLU A 44 11.54 -0.78 -8.23
N ALA A 45 10.47 -0.02 -7.95
CA ALA A 45 10.44 0.98 -6.90
C ALA A 45 9.15 0.91 -6.07
N PRO A 46 9.00 -0.09 -5.18
CA PRO A 46 7.77 -0.37 -4.45
C PRO A 46 7.22 0.78 -3.61
N PHE A 47 8.07 1.73 -3.21
CA PHE A 47 7.71 2.87 -2.37
C PHE A 47 7.58 4.19 -3.15
N ARG A 48 7.73 4.18 -4.47
CA ARG A 48 7.55 5.37 -5.32
C ARG A 48 6.11 5.50 -5.80
N ALA A 49 5.19 5.75 -4.86
CA ALA A 49 3.76 5.88 -5.15
C ALA A 49 3.47 6.86 -6.32
N PRO A 50 2.66 6.46 -7.32
CA PRO A 50 2.30 7.32 -8.44
C PRO A 50 1.53 8.57 -7.99
N THR A 51 1.53 9.61 -8.83
CA THR A 51 0.70 10.81 -8.61
C THR A 51 -0.77 10.53 -8.87
N ALA A 52 -1.67 11.39 -8.41
CA ALA A 52 -3.11 11.25 -8.65
C ALA A 52 -3.46 11.21 -10.15
N ASP A 53 -2.84 12.08 -10.95
CA ASP A 53 -3.03 12.09 -12.41
C ASP A 53 -2.58 10.77 -13.03
N ARG A 54 -1.42 10.25 -12.58
CA ARG A 54 -0.88 8.98 -13.06
C ARG A 54 -1.77 7.80 -12.67
N LEU A 55 -2.35 7.80 -11.47
CA LEU A 55 -3.35 6.80 -11.08
C LEU A 55 -4.57 6.85 -12.03
N GLY A 56 -5.01 8.04 -12.42
CA GLY A 56 -6.04 8.23 -13.44
C GLY A 56 -5.69 7.58 -14.78
N GLU A 57 -4.47 7.81 -15.28
CA GLU A 57 -3.96 7.20 -16.52
C GLU A 57 -3.88 5.67 -16.45
N LEU A 58 -3.58 5.11 -15.26
CA LEU A 58 -3.57 3.66 -15.03
C LEU A 58 -4.98 3.05 -14.96
N GLY A 59 -6.02 3.89 -14.89
CA GLY A 59 -7.42 3.48 -14.72
C GLY A 59 -7.85 3.34 -13.25
N LEU A 60 -6.98 3.75 -12.31
CA LEU A 60 -7.26 3.76 -10.87
C LEU A 60 -8.05 5.01 -10.47
N THR A 61 -9.27 5.09 -10.98
CA THR A 61 -10.25 6.12 -10.59
C THR A 61 -10.76 5.88 -9.16
N PRO A 62 -11.36 6.89 -8.48
CA PRO A 62 -11.88 6.73 -7.12
C PRO A 62 -12.76 5.48 -6.87
N PRO A 63 -13.73 5.11 -7.73
CA PRO A 63 -14.52 3.89 -7.52
C PRO A 63 -13.68 2.61 -7.70
N VAL A 64 -12.71 2.62 -8.63
CA VAL A 64 -11.80 1.49 -8.84
C VAL A 64 -10.87 1.31 -7.63
N LEU A 65 -10.32 2.40 -7.10
CA LEU A 65 -9.50 2.40 -5.89
C LEU A 65 -10.26 1.84 -4.70
N ALA A 66 -11.53 2.23 -4.50
CA ALA A 66 -12.35 1.72 -3.40
C ALA A 66 -12.59 0.20 -3.52
N VAL A 67 -12.81 -0.31 -4.73
CA VAL A 67 -12.99 -1.76 -4.97
C VAL A 67 -11.67 -2.51 -4.75
N ALA A 68 -10.56 -1.98 -5.26
CA ALA A 68 -9.23 -2.55 -5.10
C ALA A 68 -8.78 -2.58 -3.62
N GLU A 69 -9.05 -1.51 -2.88
CA GLU A 69 -8.76 -1.42 -1.44
C GLU A 69 -9.56 -2.44 -0.65
N ARG A 70 -10.88 -2.53 -0.88
CA ARG A 70 -11.74 -3.53 -0.24
C ARG A 70 -11.34 -4.96 -0.60
N ALA A 71 -10.78 -5.15 -1.79
CA ALA A 71 -10.24 -6.42 -2.24
C ALA A 71 -8.82 -6.71 -1.73
N GLY A 72 -8.20 -5.81 -0.95
CA GLY A 72 -6.83 -5.97 -0.47
C GLY A 72 -5.78 -6.07 -1.58
N THR A 73 -6.09 -5.61 -2.79
CA THR A 73 -5.18 -5.67 -3.95
C THR A 73 -4.26 -4.45 -4.03
N ILE A 74 -4.50 -3.44 -3.19
CA ILE A 74 -3.69 -2.22 -3.01
C ILE A 74 -3.66 -1.85 -1.53
N LEU A 75 -2.68 -1.03 -1.14
CA LEU A 75 -2.61 -0.37 0.16
C LEU A 75 -2.82 1.14 -0.03
N ARG A 76 -3.78 1.72 0.68
CA ARG A 76 -3.98 3.18 0.72
C ARG A 76 -3.43 3.76 2.02
N LEU A 77 -2.55 4.73 1.85
CA LEU A 77 -1.96 5.50 2.94
C LEU A 77 -2.63 6.89 3.01
N PRO A 78 -2.46 7.63 4.12
CA PRO A 78 -2.92 9.02 4.21
C PRO A 78 -2.42 9.87 3.03
N GLY A 79 -3.22 10.86 2.60
CA GLY A 79 -2.86 11.77 1.51
C GLY A 79 -2.98 11.17 0.10
N ASP A 80 -3.93 10.25 -0.10
CA ASP A 80 -4.20 9.59 -1.40
C ASP A 80 -3.01 8.86 -2.02
N ILE A 81 -2.11 8.39 -1.17
CA ILE A 81 -0.95 7.60 -1.57
C ILE A 81 -1.38 6.14 -1.72
N VAL A 82 -1.10 5.56 -2.88
CA VAL A 82 -1.45 4.18 -3.22
C VAL A 82 -0.18 3.37 -3.46
N LEU A 83 -0.03 2.27 -2.74
CA LEU A 83 1.05 1.29 -2.86
C LEU A 83 0.49 -0.12 -3.12
N LEU A 84 1.39 -1.06 -3.39
CA LEU A 84 1.04 -2.48 -3.46
C LEU A 84 0.79 -3.07 -2.07
N PRO A 85 -0.05 -4.12 -1.97
CA PRO A 85 -0.29 -4.81 -0.71
C PRO A 85 1.02 -5.42 -0.19
N GLY A 86 1.24 -5.33 1.11
CA GLY A 86 2.49 -5.77 1.76
C GLY A 86 3.62 -4.74 1.75
N ALA A 87 3.43 -3.55 1.17
CA ALA A 87 4.40 -2.47 1.25
C ALA A 87 4.68 -2.03 2.70
N ASP A 88 3.68 -2.12 3.59
CA ASP A 88 3.84 -1.92 5.04
C ASP A 88 4.86 -2.90 5.65
N ARG A 89 4.70 -4.21 5.37
CA ARG A 89 5.60 -5.25 5.87
C ARG A 89 6.99 -5.15 5.24
N ALA A 90 7.06 -4.84 3.95
CA ALA A 90 8.33 -4.63 3.26
C ALA A 90 9.08 -3.44 3.85
N ALA A 91 8.38 -2.35 4.16
CA ALA A 91 8.97 -1.19 4.80
C ALA A 91 9.48 -1.51 6.20
N LEU A 92 8.70 -2.23 7.01
CA LEU A 92 9.14 -2.65 8.35
C LEU A 92 10.46 -3.41 8.32
N ARG A 93 10.62 -4.36 7.39
CA ARG A 93 11.89 -5.11 7.23
C ARG A 93 13.06 -4.16 6.99
N VAL A 94 12.92 -3.23 6.05
CA VAL A 94 13.94 -2.22 5.75
C VAL A 94 14.23 -1.33 6.96
N LEU A 95 13.19 -0.93 7.70
CA LEU A 95 13.33 -0.08 8.88
C LEU A 95 13.99 -0.79 10.06
N HIS A 96 13.82 -2.10 10.20
CA HIS A 96 14.47 -2.93 11.23
C HIS A 96 15.98 -3.05 10.99
N ASP A 97 16.40 -3.10 9.73
CA ASP A 97 17.81 -3.14 9.34
C ASP A 97 18.57 -1.80 9.56
N LEU A 98 17.87 -0.72 9.91
CA LEU A 98 18.52 0.57 10.18
C LEU A 98 19.13 0.63 11.58
N PRO A 99 20.23 1.41 11.76
CA PRO A 99 20.69 1.78 13.09
C PRO A 99 19.58 2.50 13.85
N GLN A 100 19.24 1.95 15.03
CA GLN A 100 18.18 2.47 15.88
C GLN A 100 18.72 3.44 16.94
N PRO A 101 17.97 4.51 17.28
CA PRO A 101 16.74 4.93 16.62
C PRO A 101 17.02 5.69 15.31
N PHE A 102 16.16 5.55 14.31
CA PHE A 102 16.33 6.23 13.03
C PHE A 102 15.54 7.55 12.95
N THR A 103 15.96 8.43 12.02
CA THR A 103 15.22 9.65 11.66
C THR A 103 14.38 9.42 10.42
N VAL A 104 13.38 10.30 10.17
CA VAL A 104 12.60 10.28 8.92
C VAL A 104 13.48 10.40 7.67
N GLY A 105 14.58 11.15 7.76
CA GLY A 105 15.55 11.28 6.67
C GLY A 105 16.22 9.95 6.32
N ARG A 106 16.66 9.20 7.34
CA ARG A 106 17.25 7.86 7.17
C ARG A 106 16.26 6.84 6.63
N ALA A 107 15.04 6.84 7.17
CA ALA A 107 13.96 6.00 6.63
C ALA A 107 13.68 6.30 5.15
N ARG A 108 13.66 7.58 4.77
CA ARG A 108 13.44 8.01 3.39
C ARG A 108 14.51 7.48 2.44
N GLU A 109 15.78 7.60 2.84
CA GLU A 109 16.93 7.12 2.08
C GLU A 109 16.90 5.60 1.93
N ALA A 110 16.65 4.88 3.02
CA ALA A 110 16.62 3.43 3.03
C ALA A 110 15.48 2.84 2.18
N LEU A 111 14.32 3.49 2.19
CA LEU A 111 13.15 3.06 1.42
C LEU A 111 13.18 3.53 -0.05
N ASP A 112 14.17 4.33 -0.47
CA ASP A 112 14.16 5.08 -1.75
C ASP A 112 12.78 5.72 -2.06
N ALA A 113 12.17 6.28 -1.02
CA ALA A 113 10.81 6.79 -1.07
C ALA A 113 10.82 8.32 -1.09
N PRO A 114 9.88 8.99 -1.79
CA PRO A 114 9.70 10.43 -1.62
C PRO A 114 9.20 10.73 -0.19
N ARG A 115 9.60 11.87 0.36
CA ARG A 115 9.31 12.25 1.77
C ARG A 115 7.83 12.13 2.14
N ARG A 116 6.91 12.50 1.23
CA ARG A 116 5.45 12.37 1.45
C ARG A 116 5.04 10.91 1.72
N VAL A 117 5.62 9.97 0.97
CA VAL A 117 5.31 8.54 1.09
C VAL A 117 5.96 7.97 2.33
N THR A 118 7.22 8.32 2.62
CA THR A 118 7.89 7.92 3.86
C THR A 118 7.09 8.34 5.10
N ILE A 119 6.64 9.60 5.16
CA ILE A 119 5.86 10.10 6.30
C ILE A 119 4.53 9.35 6.41
N ALA A 120 3.78 9.23 5.31
CA ALA A 120 2.49 8.53 5.30
C ALA A 120 2.61 7.05 5.70
N LEU A 121 3.70 6.39 5.30
CA LEU A 121 4.00 5.01 5.65
C LEU A 121 4.37 4.87 7.13
N LEU A 122 5.26 5.73 7.64
CA LEU A 122 5.61 5.75 9.07
C LEU A 122 4.40 6.11 9.95
N GLU A 123 3.47 6.93 9.48
CA GLU A 123 2.21 7.21 10.18
C GLU A 123 1.25 6.04 10.15
N HIS A 124 1.18 5.31 9.04
CA HIS A 124 0.42 4.08 8.95
C HIS A 124 0.96 3.02 9.92
N LEU A 125 2.27 2.78 9.92
CA LEU A 125 2.92 1.82 10.82
C LEU A 125 2.75 2.22 12.29
N HIS A 126 2.89 3.51 12.61
CA HIS A 126 2.66 4.00 13.96
C HIS A 126 1.23 3.76 14.44
N ARG A 127 0.21 4.04 13.61
CA ARG A 127 -1.19 3.75 13.95
C ARG A 127 -1.48 2.26 14.12
N GLN A 128 -0.68 1.40 13.48
CA GLN A 128 -0.75 -0.05 13.66
C GLN A 128 0.05 -0.56 14.87
N GLY A 129 0.69 0.32 15.65
CA GLY A 129 1.56 -0.09 16.76
C GLY A 129 2.83 -0.79 16.31
N ARG A 130 3.30 -0.50 15.09
CA ARG A 130 4.48 -1.14 14.46
C ARG A 130 5.72 -0.26 14.45
N THR A 131 5.57 1.02 14.81
CA THR A 131 6.69 1.95 15.00
C THR A 131 6.34 2.91 16.12
N GLU A 132 7.27 3.18 17.02
CA GLU A 132 7.12 4.17 18.09
C GLU A 132 7.76 5.51 17.70
N ARG A 133 7.18 6.63 18.15
CA ARG A 133 7.79 7.96 18.03
C ARG A 133 8.51 8.29 19.33
N LEU A 134 9.81 8.56 19.23
CA LEU A 134 10.66 8.99 20.34
C LEU A 134 10.85 10.52 20.33
N PRO A 135 11.42 11.12 21.38
CA PRO A 135 11.82 12.52 21.39
C PRO A 135 12.72 12.91 20.21
N GLU A 136 12.81 14.20 19.92
CA GLU A 136 13.69 14.77 18.90
C GLU A 136 13.45 14.24 17.47
N GLY A 137 12.28 13.64 17.21
CA GLY A 137 11.88 13.16 15.88
C GLY A 137 12.46 11.79 15.51
N HIS A 138 13.07 11.10 16.48
CA HIS A 138 13.56 9.73 16.35
C HIS A 138 12.42 8.70 16.40
N ARG A 139 12.67 7.51 15.84
CA ARG A 139 11.70 6.41 15.78
C ARG A 139 12.41 5.08 15.89
N VAL A 140 11.68 4.07 16.36
CA VAL A 140 12.09 2.67 16.38
C VAL A 140 10.98 1.81 15.78
N PRO A 141 11.29 0.73 15.05
CA PRO A 141 10.32 -0.29 14.72
C PRO A 141 9.99 -1.07 16.01
N GLU A 142 8.73 -1.40 16.19
CA GLU A 142 8.33 -2.34 17.23
C GLU A 142 8.72 -3.74 16.78
N ASP A 143 9.32 -4.53 17.69
CA ASP A 143 9.51 -5.95 17.41
C ASP A 143 8.12 -6.58 17.20
N GLU A 144 7.98 -7.41 16.16
CA GLU A 144 6.75 -8.13 15.91
C GLU A 144 6.50 -9.06 17.10
N GLN A 145 5.76 -8.58 18.11
CA GLN A 145 5.27 -9.44 19.18
C GLN A 145 4.48 -10.55 18.49
N PRO A 146 4.91 -11.82 18.57
CA PRO A 146 4.13 -12.91 18.03
C PRO A 146 2.78 -12.85 18.73
N GLY A 147 1.73 -12.55 17.95
CA GLY A 147 0.37 -12.55 18.46
C GLY A 147 0.08 -13.92 19.08
N ASP A 148 -0.31 -13.88 20.34
CA ASP A 148 -0.86 -14.98 21.15
C ASP A 148 -2.00 -15.72 20.41
#